data_AF-A0A6A5GF29-F1
#
_entry.id   AF-A0A6A5GF29-F1
#
_cell.length_a   1.000
_cell.length_b   1.000
_cell.length_c   1.000
_cell.angle_alpha   90.00
_cell.angle_beta   90.00
_cell.angle_gamma   90.00
#
_symmetry.space_group_name_H-M   'P 1'
#
loop_
_entity.id
_entity.type
_entity.pdbx_description
1 polymer ?
#
loop_
_entity_poly.entity_id
_entity_poly.type
_entity_poly.pdbx_seq_one_letter_code
_entity_poly.pdbx_strand_id
1 'polypeptide(L)'
;MLIGLGFFLLYQVFMYPWNLYSGPLDYLPDGEDTDVAGGCYQTYEWCKWTTRVPLPIYLICFIVFFGVAFPFVESPSAALYSEILGPRKQGNMQGLFSLGGSLAPVIGSLSSTALFQATGFRYVMVYQAGILVIGAVLVLVFYKRLVPLRLKSIKKT
;
A
#
# COMPACT_ATOMS: atom_id res chain seq x y z
N MET A 1 12.44 -6.58 2.96
CA MET A 1 11.83 -5.86 1.82
C MET A 1 11.10 -6.77 0.84
N LEU A 2 11.77 -7.69 0.10
CA LEU A 2 11.08 -8.56 -0.88
C LEU A 2 9.97 -9.44 -0.27
N ILE A 3 10.21 -10.03 0.91
CA ILE A 3 9.20 -10.79 1.65
C ILE A 3 7.99 -9.88 1.97
N GLY A 4 8.23 -8.69 2.52
CA GLY A 4 7.16 -7.73 2.83
C GLY A 4 6.35 -7.30 1.60
N LEU A 5 7.01 -7.06 0.46
CA LEU A 5 6.34 -6.78 -0.81
C LEU A 5 5.47 -7.95 -1.28
N GLY A 6 5.92 -9.19 -1.09
CA GLY A 6 5.12 -10.39 -1.35
C GLY A 6 3.85 -10.45 -0.50
N PHE A 7 3.97 -10.18 0.81
CA PHE A 7 2.81 -10.13 1.71
C PHE A 7 1.85 -8.98 1.37
N PHE A 8 2.34 -7.81 0.95
CA PHE A 8 1.46 -6.75 0.45
C PHE A 8 0.71 -7.14 -0.82
N LEU A 9 1.35 -7.86 -1.75
CA LEU A 9 0.68 -8.33 -2.96
C LEU A 9 -0.39 -9.37 -2.61
N LEU A 10 -0.10 -10.29 -1.70
CA LEU A 10 -1.08 -11.25 -1.18
C LEU A 10 -2.26 -10.55 -0.50
N TYR A 11 -2.00 -9.53 0.31
CA TYR A 11 -3.04 -8.69 0.91
C TYR A 11 -3.99 -8.12 -0.16
N GLN A 12 -3.43 -7.52 -1.22
CA GLN A 12 -4.23 -6.96 -2.32
C GLN A 12 -5.06 -8.03 -3.04
N VAL A 13 -4.50 -9.23 -3.25
CA VAL A 13 -5.21 -10.35 -3.89
C VAL A 13 -6.38 -10.84 -3.04
N PHE A 14 -6.20 -11.08 -1.74
CA PHE A 14 -7.29 -11.62 -0.91
C PHE A 14 -8.38 -10.59 -0.62
N MET A 15 -7.97 -9.33 -0.48
CA MET A 15 -8.88 -8.23 -0.13
C MET A 15 -9.58 -7.64 -1.37
N TYR A 16 -9.17 -8.03 -2.58
CA TYR A 16 -9.91 -7.70 -3.79
C TYR A 16 -11.33 -8.30 -3.77
N PRO A 17 -12.38 -7.53 -4.09
CA PRO A 17 -13.75 -8.01 -4.08
C PRO A 17 -13.99 -8.95 -5.27
N TRP A 18 -13.61 -10.22 -5.11
CA TRP A 18 -13.84 -11.25 -6.11
C TRP A 18 -15.34 -11.50 -6.31
N ASN A 19 -15.72 -11.89 -7.52
CA ASN A 19 -17.10 -12.29 -7.83
C ASN A 19 -17.55 -13.55 -7.06
N LEU A 20 -16.62 -14.25 -6.39
CA LEU A 20 -16.91 -15.40 -5.53
C LEU A 20 -17.52 -14.97 -4.19
N TYR A 21 -17.26 -13.76 -3.73
CA TYR A 21 -17.78 -13.27 -2.45
C TYR A 21 -19.25 -12.87 -2.57
N SER A 22 -19.97 -12.97 -1.45
CA SER A 22 -21.37 -12.59 -1.36
C SER A 22 -21.56 -11.13 -1.79
N GLY A 23 -22.57 -10.88 -2.63
CA GLY A 23 -22.92 -9.55 -3.10
C GLY A 23 -24.27 -9.56 -3.81
N PRO A 24 -24.73 -8.41 -4.33
CA PRO A 24 -24.07 -7.08 -4.33
C PRO A 24 -24.12 -6.35 -2.99
N LEU A 25 -23.51 -5.16 -2.89
CA LEU A 25 -23.63 -4.29 -1.73
C LEU A 25 -25.09 -3.80 -1.58
N ASP A 26 -25.51 -3.62 -0.33
CA ASP A 26 -26.80 -3.06 0.00
C ASP A 26 -26.75 -1.53 -0.11
N TYR A 27 -27.76 -0.97 -0.77
CA TYR A 27 -27.97 0.47 -0.80
C TYR A 27 -28.60 0.95 0.50
N LEU A 28 -28.22 2.16 0.90
CA LEU A 28 -28.76 2.82 2.07
C LEU A 28 -30.25 3.18 1.84
N PRO A 29 -31.14 2.90 2.82
CA PRO A 29 -32.53 3.37 2.76
C PRO A 29 -32.61 4.89 2.90
N ASP A 30 -33.64 5.50 2.29
CA ASP A 30 -33.80 6.94 2.26
C ASP A 30 -33.95 7.54 3.68
N GLY A 31 -33.07 8.48 4.02
CA GLY A 31 -33.13 9.22 5.29
C GLY A 31 -32.38 8.58 6.47
N GLU A 32 -31.69 7.46 6.28
CA GLU A 32 -30.79 6.89 7.29
C GLU A 32 -29.32 7.17 6.97
N ASP A 33 -28.49 7.27 8.02
CA ASP A 33 -27.05 7.44 7.89
C ASP A 33 -26.32 6.09 7.79
N THR A 34 -25.18 6.10 7.11
CA THR A 34 -24.32 4.90 6.95
C THR A 34 -23.85 4.30 8.28
N ASP A 35 -23.85 5.07 9.36
CA ASP A 35 -23.47 4.62 10.70
C ASP A 35 -24.50 3.67 11.34
N VAL A 36 -25.77 3.74 10.91
CA VAL A 36 -26.89 2.99 11.50
C VAL A 36 -27.27 1.78 10.64
N ALA A 37 -27.52 2.00 9.34
CA ALA A 37 -27.94 0.93 8.43
C ALA A 37 -26.76 0.23 7.74
N GLY A 38 -25.60 0.90 7.63
CA GLY A 38 -24.52 0.45 6.76
C GLY A 38 -24.90 0.50 5.27
N GLY A 39 -23.92 0.27 4.41
CA GLY A 39 -24.14 0.20 2.95
C GLY A 39 -23.61 1.41 2.19
N CYS A 40 -24.13 1.60 0.98
CA CYS A 40 -23.64 2.59 0.03
C CYS A 40 -24.73 3.61 -0.33
N TYR A 41 -24.32 4.87 -0.54
CA TYR A 41 -25.23 5.91 -1.03
C TYR A 41 -25.78 5.58 -2.42
N GLN A 42 -27.03 5.98 -2.67
CA GLN A 42 -27.72 5.80 -3.95
C GLN A 42 -26.97 6.47 -5.13
N THR A 43 -26.21 7.54 -4.86
CA THR A 43 -25.39 8.24 -5.85
C THR A 43 -24.27 7.38 -6.45
N TYR A 44 -23.86 6.32 -5.75
CA TYR A 44 -22.77 5.45 -6.18
C TYR A 44 -23.30 4.27 -7.01
N GLU A 45 -23.22 4.40 -8.33
CA GLU A 45 -23.65 3.36 -9.28
C GLU A 45 -22.92 2.03 -9.04
N TRP A 46 -21.66 2.09 -8.59
CA TRP A 46 -20.81 0.92 -8.38
C TRP A 46 -21.26 -0.01 -7.27
N CYS A 47 -22.16 0.43 -6.39
CA CYS A 47 -22.75 -0.42 -5.36
C CYS A 47 -23.46 -1.66 -5.96
N LYS A 48 -24.16 -1.48 -7.10
CA LYS A 48 -24.96 -2.54 -7.74
C LYS A 48 -24.17 -3.77 -8.17
N TRP A 49 -22.88 -3.63 -8.48
CA TRP A 49 -22.05 -4.71 -9.02
C TRP A 49 -20.85 -5.05 -8.14
N THR A 50 -20.61 -4.32 -7.05
CA THR A 50 -19.49 -4.59 -6.15
C THR A 50 -19.89 -5.68 -5.16
N THR A 51 -19.02 -6.67 -4.95
CA THR A 51 -19.21 -7.71 -3.95
C THR A 51 -18.63 -7.29 -2.60
N ARG A 52 -19.18 -7.85 -1.52
CA ARG A 52 -18.75 -7.55 -0.15
C ARG A 52 -17.60 -8.49 0.23
N VAL A 53 -16.46 -7.94 0.61
CA VAL A 53 -15.38 -8.73 1.21
C VAL A 53 -15.83 -9.24 2.58
N PRO A 54 -15.83 -10.57 2.85
CA PRO A 54 -16.24 -11.10 4.15
C PRO A 54 -15.38 -10.56 5.29
N LEU A 55 -16.02 -10.15 6.38
CA LEU A 55 -15.33 -9.59 7.55
C LEU A 55 -14.21 -10.49 8.10
N PRO A 56 -14.35 -11.83 8.20
CA PRO A 56 -13.26 -12.69 8.66
C PRO A 56 -12.03 -12.62 7.75
N ILE A 57 -12.23 -12.58 6.43
CA ILE A 57 -11.13 -12.45 5.46
C ILE A 57 -10.47 -11.10 5.62
N TYR A 58 -11.26 -10.02 5.74
CA TYR A 58 -10.74 -8.68 6.00
C TYR A 58 -9.84 -8.63 7.24
N LEU A 59 -10.31 -9.16 8.37
CA LEU A 59 -9.58 -9.14 9.64
C LEU A 59 -8.27 -9.94 9.55
N ILE A 60 -8.30 -11.15 8.99
CA ILE A 60 -7.10 -11.98 8.81
C ILE A 60 -6.10 -11.28 7.87
N CYS A 61 -6.59 -10.72 6.75
CA CYS A 61 -5.77 -9.98 5.79
C CYS A 61 -5.09 -8.78 6.46
N PHE A 62 -5.84 -8.00 7.22
CA PHE A 62 -5.34 -6.80 7.87
C PHE A 62 -4.34 -7.13 8.99
N ILE A 63 -4.64 -8.09 9.86
CA ILE A 63 -3.78 -8.42 11.00
C ILE A 63 -2.52 -9.15 10.53
N VAL A 64 -2.68 -10.19 9.71
CA VAL A 64 -1.57 -11.07 9.34
C VAL A 64 -0.79 -10.49 8.16
N PHE A 65 -1.46 -10.20 7.04
CA PHE A 65 -0.75 -9.84 5.82
C PHE A 65 -0.26 -8.40 5.87
N PHE A 66 -1.14 -7.44 6.18
CA PHE A 66 -0.74 -6.04 6.27
C PHE A 66 0.19 -5.79 7.47
N GLY A 67 -0.12 -6.40 8.62
CA GLY A 67 0.72 -6.31 9.83
C GLY A 67 2.14 -6.85 9.66
N VAL A 68 2.35 -7.89 8.85
CA VAL A 68 3.69 -8.37 8.49
C VAL A 68 4.30 -7.55 7.35
N ALA A 69 3.52 -7.19 6.34
CA ALA A 69 4.05 -6.52 5.16
C ALA A 69 4.66 -5.15 5.48
N PHE A 70 3.96 -4.33 6.27
CA PHE A 70 4.36 -2.96 6.57
C PHE A 70 5.76 -2.86 7.22
N PRO A 71 6.05 -3.49 8.38
CA PRO A 71 7.37 -3.41 9.01
C PRO A 71 8.48 -4.03 8.16
N PHE A 72 8.17 -5.08 7.38
CA PHE A 72 9.17 -5.74 6.52
C PHE A 72 9.52 -4.96 5.25
N VAL A 73 8.77 -3.91 4.92
CA VAL A 73 9.09 -2.97 3.83
C VAL A 73 9.65 -1.67 4.39
N GLU A 74 8.96 -1.07 5.34
CA GLU A 74 9.25 0.29 5.85
C GLU A 74 10.60 0.33 6.57
N SER A 75 10.80 -0.50 7.60
CA SER A 75 12.02 -0.47 8.41
C SER A 75 13.32 -0.75 7.62
N PRO A 76 13.40 -1.79 6.75
CA PRO A 76 14.62 -2.01 5.98
C PRO A 76 14.83 -0.96 4.88
N SER A 77 13.80 -0.22 4.44
CA SER A 77 13.97 0.78 3.37
C SER A 77 14.85 1.96 3.83
N ALA A 78 14.57 2.51 5.01
CA ALA A 78 15.35 3.59 5.59
C ALA A 78 16.78 3.15 5.94
N ALA A 79 16.92 1.95 6.52
CA ALA A 79 18.23 1.38 6.86
C ALA A 79 19.07 1.08 5.60
N LEU A 80 18.47 0.52 4.55
CA LEU A 80 19.17 0.26 3.30
C LEU A 80 19.61 1.56 2.62
N TYR A 81 18.76 2.59 2.66
CA TYR A 81 19.09 3.89 2.08
C TYR A 81 20.27 4.57 2.78
N SER A 82 20.34 4.51 4.12
CA SER A 82 21.46 5.08 4.88
C SER A 82 22.79 4.33 4.63
N GLU A 83 22.75 2.99 4.56
CA GLU A 83 23.90 2.14 4.27
C GLU A 83 24.47 2.33 2.85
N ILE A 84 23.61 2.61 1.86
CA ILE A 84 24.03 2.89 0.48
C ILE A 84 24.73 4.26 0.39
N LEU A 85 24.22 5.26 1.11
CA LEU A 85 24.84 6.60 1.16
C LEU A 85 26.18 6.61 1.89
N GLY A 86 26.27 5.85 2.99
CA GLY A 86 27.40 5.92 3.92
C GLY A 86 27.54 7.32 4.56
N PRO A 87 28.75 7.70 5.03
CA PRO A 87 28.96 8.93 5.80
C PRO A 87 28.95 10.22 4.95
N ARG A 88 28.77 10.14 3.62
CA ARG A 88 28.88 11.30 2.73
C ARG A 88 27.49 11.89 2.43
N LYS A 89 27.28 13.16 2.79
CA LYS A 89 26.05 13.93 2.50
C LYS A 89 24.75 13.27 2.97
N GLN A 90 24.81 12.58 4.11
CA GLN A 90 23.69 11.80 4.66
C GLN A 90 22.46 12.66 4.97
N GLY A 91 22.64 13.85 5.56
CA GLY A 91 21.53 14.73 5.98
C GLY A 91 20.59 15.14 4.84
N ASN A 92 21.13 15.73 3.76
CA ASN A 92 20.28 16.22 2.65
C ASN A 92 19.57 15.08 1.92
N MET A 93 20.25 13.95 1.72
CA MET A 93 19.70 12.81 0.99
C MET A 93 18.63 12.09 1.82
N GLN A 94 18.87 11.87 3.12
CA GLN A 94 17.84 11.35 4.03
C GLN A 94 16.66 12.32 4.17
N GLY A 95 16.91 13.64 4.17
CA GLY A 95 15.85 14.64 4.14
C GLY A 95 14.95 14.51 2.91
N LEU A 96 15.53 14.29 1.73
CA LEU A 96 14.76 14.08 0.49
C LEU A 96 13.97 12.77 0.53
N PHE A 97 14.57 11.69 1.07
CA PHE A 97 13.87 10.43 1.29
C PHE A 97 12.66 10.60 2.22
N SER A 98 12.84 11.28 3.35
CA SER A 98 11.76 11.56 4.30
C SER A 98 10.67 12.46 3.70
N LEU A 99 11.03 13.45 2.89
CA LEU A 99 10.06 14.27 2.16
C LEU A 99 9.18 13.41 1.24
N GLY A 100 9.78 12.48 0.51
CA GLY A 100 9.04 11.51 -0.32
C GLY A 100 8.10 10.64 0.53
N GLY A 101 8.57 10.16 1.68
CA GLY A 101 7.78 9.40 2.64
C GLY A 101 6.55 10.17 3.17
N SER A 102 6.65 11.49 3.33
CA SER A 102 5.53 12.33 3.76
C SER A 102 4.58 12.71 2.62
N LEU A 103 5.08 12.91 1.40
CA LEU A 103 4.25 13.29 0.25
C LEU A 103 3.45 12.11 -0.32
N ALA A 104 4.01 10.90 -0.30
CA ALA A 104 3.38 9.73 -0.88
C ALA A 104 1.99 9.40 -0.26
N PRO A 105 1.79 9.43 1.07
CA PRO A 105 0.47 9.23 1.69
C PRO A 105 -0.54 10.31 1.32
N VAL A 106 -0.11 11.57 1.14
CA VAL A 106 -1.00 12.67 0.72
C VAL A 106 -1.52 12.41 -0.69
N ILE A 107 -0.62 12.12 -1.62
CA ILE A 107 -0.98 11.79 -3.01
C ILE A 107 -1.83 10.52 -3.05
N GLY A 108 -1.46 9.49 -2.29
CA GLY A 108 -2.17 8.21 -2.23
C GLY A 108 -3.60 8.36 -1.69
N SER A 109 -3.80 9.15 -0.65
CA SER A 109 -5.12 9.39 -0.05
C SER A 109 -6.03 10.19 -0.99
N LEU A 110 -5.51 11.25 -1.60
CA LEU A 110 -6.28 12.09 -2.53
C LEU A 110 -6.69 11.31 -3.79
N SER A 111 -5.75 10.61 -4.41
CA SER A 111 -6.01 9.80 -5.62
C SER A 111 -6.97 8.64 -5.33
N SER A 112 -6.78 7.92 -4.22
CA SER A 112 -7.66 6.80 -3.84
C SER A 112 -9.07 7.26 -3.53
N THR A 113 -9.23 8.43 -2.88
CA THR A 113 -10.56 8.98 -2.56
C THR A 113 -11.30 9.40 -3.83
N ALA A 114 -10.64 10.11 -4.74
CA ALA A 114 -11.23 10.51 -6.01
C ALA A 114 -11.63 9.28 -6.86
N LEU A 115 -10.75 8.27 -6.90
CA LEU A 115 -11.01 7.04 -7.63
C LEU A 115 -12.13 6.21 -7.00
N PHE A 116 -12.22 6.16 -5.68
CA PHE A 116 -13.29 5.50 -4.94
C PHE A 116 -14.66 6.10 -5.28
N GLN A 117 -14.77 7.43 -5.25
CA GLN A 117 -16.02 8.13 -5.56
C GLN A 117 -16.50 7.82 -6.99
N ALA A 118 -15.57 7.77 -7.96
CA ALA A 118 -15.91 7.58 -9.36
C ALA A 118 -16.17 6.11 -9.75
N THR A 119 -15.39 5.17 -9.21
CA THR A 119 -15.33 3.79 -9.75
C THR A 119 -15.52 2.70 -8.69
N GLY A 120 -15.60 3.08 -7.42
CA GLY A 120 -15.75 2.18 -6.29
C GLY A 120 -14.46 1.48 -5.87
N PHE A 121 -14.61 0.57 -4.90
CA PHE A 121 -13.48 -0.07 -4.22
C PHE A 121 -12.61 -0.95 -5.12
N ARG A 122 -13.21 -1.61 -6.12
CA ARG A 122 -12.52 -2.57 -7.00
C ARG A 122 -11.33 -1.95 -7.73
N TYR A 123 -11.51 -0.78 -8.33
CA TYR A 123 -10.45 -0.12 -9.09
C TYR A 123 -9.41 0.56 -8.20
N VAL A 124 -9.81 1.00 -6.99
CA VAL A 124 -8.87 1.50 -5.98
C VAL A 124 -7.86 0.42 -5.59
N MET A 125 -8.32 -0.82 -5.39
CA MET A 125 -7.43 -1.95 -5.08
C MET A 125 -6.48 -2.25 -6.24
N VAL A 126 -6.96 -2.21 -7.49
CA VAL A 126 -6.10 -2.39 -8.68
C VAL A 126 -5.07 -1.27 -8.79
N TYR A 127 -5.46 -0.02 -8.53
CA TYR A 127 -4.56 1.13 -8.53
C TYR A 127 -3.43 0.96 -7.49
N GLN A 128 -3.79 0.61 -6.24
CA GLN A 128 -2.82 0.37 -5.18
C GLN A 128 -1.90 -0.82 -5.48
N ALA A 129 -2.47 -1.93 -5.97
CA ALA A 129 -1.69 -3.08 -6.41
C ALA A 129 -0.74 -2.72 -7.55
N GLY A 130 -1.16 -1.88 -8.50
CA GLY A 130 -0.32 -1.38 -9.59
C GLY A 130 0.91 -0.61 -9.10
N ILE A 131 0.71 0.34 -8.18
CA ILE A 131 1.82 1.09 -7.56
C ILE A 131 2.78 0.14 -6.84
N LEU A 132 2.26 -0.83 -6.11
CA LEU A 132 3.05 -1.82 -5.38
C LEU A 132 3.87 -2.71 -6.34
N VAL A 133 3.27 -3.16 -7.44
CA VAL A 133 3.96 -3.94 -8.49
C VAL A 133 5.07 -3.11 -9.12
N ILE A 134 4.82 -1.84 -9.44
CA ILE A 134 5.86 -0.92 -9.96
C ILE A 134 7.01 -0.80 -8.95
N GLY A 135 6.72 -0.61 -7.67
CA GLY A 135 7.71 -0.58 -6.61
C GLY A 135 8.53 -1.87 -6.53
N ALA A 136 7.86 -3.04 -6.58
CA ALA A 136 8.52 -4.34 -6.56
C ALA A 136 9.42 -4.55 -7.79
N VAL A 137 8.96 -4.17 -8.99
CA VAL A 137 9.76 -4.23 -10.22
C VAL A 137 10.99 -3.34 -10.12
N LEU A 138 10.85 -2.10 -9.63
CA LEU A 138 11.99 -1.19 -9.43
C LEU A 138 13.03 -1.79 -8.48
N VAL A 139 12.57 -2.37 -7.36
CA VAL A 139 13.45 -3.07 -6.41
C VAL A 139 14.20 -4.22 -7.06
N LEU A 140 13.52 -5.02 -7.89
CA LEU A 140 14.12 -6.17 -8.56
C LEU A 140 15.15 -5.72 -9.62
N VAL A 141 14.81 -4.71 -10.43
CA VAL A 141 15.70 -4.16 -11.47
C VAL A 141 16.96 -3.56 -10.84
N PHE A 142 16.82 -2.83 -9.73
CA PHE A 142 17.94 -2.21 -9.03
C PHE A 142 18.54 -3.08 -7.93
N TYR A 143 18.13 -4.36 -7.80
CA TYR A 143 18.55 -5.24 -6.72
C TYR A 143 20.09 -5.34 -6.58
N LYS A 144 20.80 -5.38 -7.72
CA LYS A 144 22.27 -5.43 -7.74
C LYS A 144 22.94 -4.12 -7.31
N ARG A 145 22.24 -2.99 -7.36
CA ARG A 145 22.74 -1.68 -6.91
C ARG A 145 22.41 -1.39 -5.44
N LEU A 146 21.48 -2.12 -4.84
CA LEU A 146 21.07 -2.01 -3.44
C LEU A 146 22.06 -2.70 -2.49
N VAL A 147 23.36 -2.44 -2.65
CA VAL A 147 24.44 -3.03 -1.84
C VAL A 147 25.05 -1.93 -0.95
N PRO A 148 25.33 -2.21 0.34
CA PRO A 148 25.94 -1.23 1.24
C PRO A 148 27.28 -0.72 0.72
N LEU A 149 27.58 0.56 0.97
CA LEU A 149 28.83 1.17 0.57
C LEU A 149 30.00 0.54 1.33
N ARG A 150 30.92 -0.11 0.59
CA ARG A 150 32.15 -0.66 1.19
C ARG A 150 33.15 0.48 1.43
N LEU A 151 33.23 0.95 2.68
CA LEU A 151 34.27 1.88 3.09
C LEU A 151 35.62 1.15 3.17
N LYS A 152 36.63 1.60 2.41
CA LYS A 152 38.02 1.23 2.71
C LYS A 152 38.39 1.93 4.02
N SER A 153 38.65 1.15 5.07
CA SER A 153 39.20 1.68 6.32
C SER A 153 40.53 2.38 6.03
N ILE A 154 40.56 3.70 6.18
CA ILE A 154 41.80 4.47 6.13
C ILE A 154 42.46 4.26 7.49
N LYS A 155 43.52 3.44 7.52
CA LYS A 155 44.37 3.27 8.69
C LYS A 155 44.97 4.67 9.01
N LYS A 156 44.50 5.33 10.07
CA LYS A 156 45.16 6.53 10.59
C LYS A 156 46.58 6.10 10.98
N THR A 157 47.57 6.61 10.26
CA THR A 157 48.99 6.50 10.60
C THR A 157 49.36 7.67 11.48
#